data_AF-A0AAN0LDQ1-F1
#
_entry.id   AF-A0AAN0LDQ1-F1
#
_cell.length_a   1.000
_cell.length_b   1.000
_cell.length_c   1.000
_cell.angle_alpha   90.00
_cell.angle_beta   90.00
_cell.angle_gamma   90.00
#
_symmetry.space_group_name_H-M   'P 1'
#
loop_
_entity.id
_entity.type
_entity.pdbx_description
1 polymer ?
#
loop_
_entity_poly.entity_id
_entity_poly.type
_entity_poly.pdbx_seq_one_letter_code
_entity_poly.pdbx_strand_id
1 'polypeptide(L)' 'MRVDADTREVIARAAEVSGKSLTAFMTEAAFAAAQKELLDQRFVGVDAKVFDAVENLLAEPAQANEKLAALFKSSREWLD' A
#
# COMPACT_ATOMS: atom_id res chain seq x y z
N MET A 1 -20.62 -5.13 -16.44
CA MET A 1 -19.37 -5.87 -16.70
C MET A 1 -19.71 -6.99 -17.67
N ARG A 2 -19.00 -7.12 -18.79
CA ARG A 2 -19.15 -8.28 -19.69
C ARG A 2 -18.04 -9.26 -19.32
N VAL A 3 -18.43 -10.42 -18.83
CA VAL A 3 -17.53 -11.52 -18.47
C VAL A 3 -17.88 -12.67 -19.40
N ASP A 4 -16.87 -13.33 -19.94
CA ASP A 4 -17.06 -14.55 -20.72
C ASP A 4 -17.79 -15.63 -19.88
N ALA A 5 -18.50 -16.53 -20.56
CA ALA A 5 -19.32 -17.53 -19.88
C ALA A 5 -18.48 -18.49 -19.02
N ASP A 6 -17.32 -18.91 -19.53
CA ASP A 6 -16.44 -19.86 -18.85
C ASP A 6 -15.84 -19.22 -17.58
N THR A 7 -15.36 -17.98 -17.70
CA THR A 7 -14.86 -17.18 -16.57
C THR A 7 -15.95 -16.97 -15.51
N ARG A 8 -17.18 -16.69 -15.95
CA ARG A 8 -18.30 -16.50 -15.02
C ARG A 8 -18.63 -17.77 -14.26
N GLU A 9 -18.57 -18.93 -14.90
CA GLU A 9 -18.82 -20.23 -14.26
C GLU A 9 -17.80 -20.51 -13.15
N VAL A 10 -16.51 -20.30 -13.43
CA VAL A 10 -15.44 -20.47 -12.44
C VAL A 10 -15.63 -19.55 -11.23
N ILE A 11 -15.94 -18.26 -11.47
CA ILE A 11 -16.18 -17.30 -10.39
C ILE A 11 -17.44 -17.65 -9.60
N ALA A 12 -18.51 -18.10 -10.26
CA ALA A 12 -19.74 -18.53 -9.59
C ALA A 12 -19.48 -19.70 -8.64
N ARG A 13 -18.70 -20.70 -9.09
CA ARG A 13 -18.30 -21.83 -8.24
C ARG A 13 -17.47 -21.39 -7.03
N ALA A 14 -16.54 -20.44 -7.21
CA ALA A 14 -15.77 -19.88 -6.11
C ALA A 14 -16.64 -19.10 -5.10
N ALA A 15 -17.65 -18.38 -5.60
CA ALA A 15 -18.63 -17.68 -4.77
C ALA A 15 -19.47 -18.67 -3.95
N GLU A 16 -19.95 -19.75 -4.56
CA GLU A 16 -20.68 -20.83 -3.88
C GLU A 16 -19.85 -21.48 -2.77
N VAL A 17 -18.60 -21.85 -3.05
CA VAL A 17 -17.67 -22.42 -2.05
C VAL A 17 -17.44 -21.44 -0.89
N SER A 18 -17.44 -20.14 -1.19
CA SER A 18 -17.27 -19.07 -0.20
C SER A 18 -18.58 -18.70 0.53
N GLY A 19 -19.72 -19.31 0.18
CA GLY A 19 -21.03 -19.00 0.74
C GLY A 19 -21.56 -17.61 0.39
N LYS A 20 -21.11 -17.03 -0.73
CA LYS A 20 -21.40 -15.65 -1.15
C LYS A 20 -22.15 -15.63 -2.47
N SER A 21 -22.91 -14.55 -2.70
CA SER A 21 -23.45 -14.28 -4.03
C SER A 21 -22.30 -13.94 -5.00
N LEU A 22 -22.50 -14.19 -6.30
CA LEU A 22 -21.55 -13.85 -7.34
C LEU A 22 -21.12 -12.37 -7.26
N THR A 23 -22.09 -11.47 -7.08
CA THR A 23 -21.82 -10.03 -6.97
C THR A 23 -21.01 -9.69 -5.73
N ALA A 24 -21.33 -10.28 -4.57
CA ALA A 24 -20.59 -10.05 -3.33
C ALA A 24 -19.14 -10.53 -3.45
N PHE A 25 -18.94 -11.75 -3.96
CA PHE A 25 -17.62 -12.32 -4.19
C PHE A 25 -16.77 -11.45 -5.12
N MET A 26 -17.33 -11.02 -6.27
CA MET A 26 -16.62 -10.16 -7.22
C MET A 26 -16.29 -8.78 -6.62
N THR A 27 -17.20 -8.20 -5.84
CA THR A 27 -17.00 -6.89 -5.21
C THR A 27 -15.88 -6.95 -4.17
N GLU A 28 -15.90 -7.97 -3.32
CA GLU A 28 -14.85 -8.17 -2.32
C GLU A 28 -13.50 -8.48 -2.95
N ALA A 29 -13.46 -9.33 -3.99
CA ALA A 29 -12.24 -9.64 -4.72
C ALA A 29 -11.66 -8.38 -5.40
N ALA A 30 -12.50 -7.58 -6.05
CA ALA A 30 -12.09 -6.32 -6.66
C ALA A 30 -11.58 -5.31 -5.62
N PHE A 31 -12.26 -5.21 -4.46
CA PHE A 31 -11.83 -4.33 -3.37
C PHE A 31 -10.50 -4.78 -2.76
N ALA A 32 -10.29 -6.08 -2.55
CA ALA A 32 -9.01 -6.61 -2.07
C ALA A 32 -7.87 -6.37 -3.07
N ALA A 33 -8.13 -6.58 -4.37
CA ALA A 33 -7.15 -6.30 -5.42
C ALA A 33 -6.80 -4.80 -5.50
N ALA A 34 -7.80 -3.92 -5.43
CA ALA A 34 -7.58 -2.47 -5.39
C ALA A 34 -6.77 -2.04 -4.16
N GLN A 35 -7.07 -2.59 -2.98
CA GLN A 35 -6.27 -2.33 -1.78
C GLN A 35 -4.83 -2.79 -1.96
N LYS A 36 -4.60 -3.99 -2.50
CA LYS A 36 -3.24 -4.49 -2.77
C LYS A 36 -2.46 -3.55 -3.69
N GLU A 37 -3.07 -3.13 -4.79
CA GLU A 37 -2.43 -2.22 -5.76
C GLU A 37 -2.12 -0.84 -5.15
N LEU A 38 -3.05 -0.31 -4.34
CA LEU A 38 -2.83 0.95 -3.62
C LEU A 38 -1.76 0.81 -2.54
N LEU A 39 -1.63 -0.37 -1.92
CA LEU A 39 -0.60 -0.67 -0.93
C LEU A 39 0.78 -0.83 -1.59
N ASP A 40 0.90 -1.44 -2.77
CA ASP A 40 2.17 -1.54 -3.50
C ASP A 40 2.77 -0.14 -3.83
N GLN A 41 1.95 0.92 -3.88
CA GLN A 41 2.43 2.30 -4.07
C GLN A 41 2.87 3.02 -2.78
N ARG A 42 2.48 2.55 -1.58
CA ARG A 42 2.69 3.29 -0.31
C ARG A 42 3.20 2.45 0.86
N PHE A 43 3.35 1.13 0.69
CA PHE A 43 3.75 0.23 1.75
C PHE A 43 5.25 -0.07 1.69
N VAL A 44 5.97 0.35 2.73
CA VAL A 44 7.35 -0.08 2.96
C VAL A 44 7.29 -1.30 3.88
N GLY A 45 7.34 -2.50 3.30
CA GLY A 45 7.42 -3.73 4.06
C GLY A 45 8.75 -3.81 4.80
N VAL A 46 8.69 -3.84 6.13
CA VAL A 46 9.86 -3.97 7.00
C VAL A 46 9.68 -5.17 7.94
N ASP A 47 10.78 -5.81 8.33
CA ASP A 47 10.73 -6.82 9.38
C ASP A 47 10.49 -6.18 10.76
N ALA A 48 10.17 -7.00 11.76
CA ALA A 48 9.85 -6.52 13.11
C ALA A 48 10.99 -5.69 13.74
N LYS A 49 12.26 -6.01 13.47
CA LYS A 49 13.38 -5.26 14.03
C LYS A 49 13.48 -3.86 13.44
N VAL A 50 13.27 -3.77 12.13
CA VAL A 50 13.27 -2.48 11.42
C VAL A 50 12.04 -1.65 11.83
N PHE A 51 10.89 -2.29 12.03
CA PHE A 51 9.70 -1.62 12.57
C PHE A 51 9.97 -0.99 13.94
N ASP A 52 10.47 -1.77 14.90
CA ASP A 52 10.80 -1.29 16.25
C ASP A 52 11.84 -0.17 16.23
N ALA A 53 12.86 -0.28 15.35
CA ALA A 53 13.89 0.75 15.22
C ALA A 53 13.30 2.07 14.69
N VAL A 54 12.38 2.02 13.73
CA VAL A 54 11.70 3.21 13.19
C VAL A 54 10.77 3.82 14.23
N GLU A 55 10.02 3.00 14.96
CA GLU A 55 9.12 3.47 16.02
C GLU A 55 9.88 4.20 17.13
N ASN A 56 11.02 3.64 17.57
CA ASN A 56 11.89 4.29 18.55
C ASN A 56 12.44 5.62 18.03
N LEU A 57 12.87 5.69 16.78
CA LEU A 57 13.39 6.91 16.17
C LEU A 57 12.30 8.01 16.06
N LEU A 58 11.04 7.64 15.81
CA LEU A 58 9.92 8.57 15.76
C LEU A 58 9.52 9.10 17.14
N ALA A 59 9.78 8.34 18.21
CA ALA A 59 9.50 8.77 19.58
C ALA A 59 10.55 9.77 20.11
N GLU A 60 11.72 9.83 19.49
CA GLU A 60 12.78 10.77 19.85
C GLU A 60 12.50 12.19 19.30
N PRO A 61 12.90 13.25 20.03
CA PRO A 61 12.80 14.61 19.51
C PRO A 61 13.66 14.75 18.25
N ALA A 62 13.15 15.47 17.26
CA ALA A 62 13.85 15.69 16.00
C ALA A 62 15.22 16.35 16.25
N GLN A 63 16.29 15.66 15.87
CA GLN A 63 17.65 16.18 15.95
C GLN A 63 18.04 16.83 14.63
N ALA A 64 18.52 18.07 14.71
CA ALA A 64 19.00 18.78 13.54
C ALA A 64 20.29 18.14 13.03
N ASN A 65 20.28 17.65 11.79
CA ASN A 65 21.49 17.23 11.12
C ASN A 65 22.21 18.47 10.56
N GLU A 66 23.41 18.77 11.07
CA GLU A 66 24.18 19.97 10.69
C GLU A 66 24.45 20.07 9.18
N LYS A 67 24.72 18.93 8.53
CA LYS A 67 24.91 18.89 7.07
C LYS A 67 23.61 19.15 6.32
N LEU A 68 22.49 18.65 6.83
CA LEU A 68 21.16 18.91 6.27
C LEU A 68 20.77 20.39 6.47
N ALA A 69 21.06 20.96 7.64
CA ALA A 69 20.84 22.38 7.91
C ALA A 69 21.71 23.28 7.02
N ALA A 70 22.98 22.90 6.78
CA ALA A 70 23.85 23.58 5.82
C ALA A 70 23.31 23.46 4.38
N LEU A 71 22.77 22.30 4.00
CA LEU A 71 22.13 22.09 2.69
C LEU A 71 20.92 22.99 2.49
N PHE A 72 20.03 23.11 3.48
CA PHE A 72 18.86 23.99 3.42
C PHE A 72 19.24 25.49 3.46
N LYS A 73 20.39 25.85 4.04
CA LYS A 73 20.93 27.22 4.03
C LYS A 73 21.68 27.55 2.74
N SER A 74 22.15 26.54 2.01
CA SER A 74 22.76 26.78 0.70
C SER A 74 21.66 27.21 -0.27
N SER A 75 21.63 28.50 -0.60
CA SER A 75 20.83 29.02 -1.70
C SER A 75 21.23 28.27 -2.95
N ARG A 76 20.36 27.38 -3.39
CA ARG A 76 20.54 26.56 -4.56
C ARG A 76 20.13 27.42 -5.75
N GLU A 77 21.10 27.85 -6.56
CA GLU A 77 20.96 28.67 -7.79
C GLU A 77 20.10 28.03 -8.91
N TRP A 78 19.34 26.97 -8.61
CA TRP A 78 18.52 26.19 -9.54
C TRP A 78 17.03 26.30 -9.22
N LEU A 79 16.67 27.29 -8.39
CA LEU A 79 15.30 27.73 -8.13
C LEU A 79 14.97 29.05 -8.84
N ASP A 80 15.87 29.57 -9.69
CA ASP A 80 15.59 30.65 -10.66
C ASP A 80 15.29 30.09 -12.06
#